data_AF-A0A2D7DZJ8-F1
#
_entry.id   AF-A0A2D7DZJ8-F1
#
_cell.length_a   1.000
_cell.length_b   1.000
_cell.length_c   1.000
_cell.angle_alpha   90.00
_cell.angle_beta   90.00
_cell.angle_gamma   90.00
#
_symmetry.space_group_name_H-M   'P 1'
#
loop_
_entity.id
_entity.type
_entity.pdbx_description
1 polymer ?
#
loop_
_entity_poly.entity_id
_entity_poly.type
_entity_poly.pdbx_seq_one_letter_code
_entity_poly.pdbx_strand_id
1 'polypeptide(L)'
;MRKKILLIFFLLIFLIFSIQILFQINKNSNLNIEKDSNNDVSQFNDKKKYLVECKLFNEIIDRKKIDNERQCYYSCSEEDNVRVDTSIAFPCQPFILEER
;
A
#
# COMPACT_ATOMS: atom_id res chain seq x y z
N MET A 1 -19.94 30.52 -38.61
CA MET A 1 -18.80 30.53 -37.66
C MET A 1 -19.11 29.89 -36.30
N ARG A 2 -20.30 30.07 -35.71
CA ARG A 2 -20.67 29.52 -34.39
C ARG A 2 -20.54 27.99 -34.23
N LYS A 3 -20.90 27.21 -35.26
CA LYS A 3 -20.78 25.73 -35.24
C LYS A 3 -19.31 25.25 -35.19
N LYS A 4 -18.38 25.96 -35.84
CA LYS A 4 -16.94 25.64 -35.79
C LYS A 4 -16.33 25.93 -34.42
N ILE A 5 -16.78 27.00 -33.77
CA ILE A 5 -16.36 27.38 -32.41
C ILE A 5 -16.82 26.33 -31.38
N LEU A 6 -18.08 25.87 -31.48
CA LEU A 6 -18.58 24.77 -30.64
C LEU A 6 -17.75 23.48 -30.83
N LEU A 7 -17.39 23.15 -32.07
CA LEU A 7 -16.59 21.96 -32.38
C LEU A 7 -15.18 22.05 -31.78
N ILE A 8 -14.55 23.23 -31.84
CA ILE A 8 -13.25 23.49 -31.19
C ILE A 8 -13.37 23.37 -29.65
N PHE A 9 -14.47 23.85 -29.07
CA PHE A 9 -14.72 23.74 -27.64
C PHE A 9 -14.88 22.29 -27.18
N PHE A 10 -15.62 21.48 -27.95
CA PHE A 10 -15.74 20.03 -27.69
C PHE A 10 -14.40 19.31 -27.82
N LEU A 11 -13.57 19.67 -28.81
CA LEU A 11 -12.24 19.10 -28.97
C LEU A 11 -11.34 19.42 -27.77
N LEU A 12 -11.39 20.65 -27.24
CA LEU A 12 -10.63 21.03 -26.04
C LEU A 12 -11.07 20.24 -24.81
N ILE A 13 -12.38 20.07 -24.60
CA ILE A 13 -12.91 19.27 -23.48
C ILE A 13 -12.44 17.81 -23.60
N PHE A 14 -12.52 17.23 -24.79
CA PHE A 14 -12.09 15.85 -25.04
C PHE A 14 -10.59 15.66 -24.76
N LEU A 15 -9.76 16.66 -25.09
CA LEU A 15 -8.31 16.63 -24.86
C LEU A 15 -7.98 16.71 -23.35
N ILE A 16 -8.71 17.52 -22.58
CA ILE A 16 -8.53 17.58 -21.12
C ILE A 16 -8.94 16.23 -20.48
N PHE A 17 -10.05 15.66 -20.93
CA PHE A 17 -10.57 14.40 -20.41
C PHE A 17 -9.63 13.21 -20.71
N SER A 18 -9.03 13.17 -21.90
CA SER A 18 -8.07 12.11 -22.27
C SER A 18 -6.79 12.14 -21.42
N ILE A 19 -6.28 13.34 -21.07
CA ILE A 19 -5.13 13.49 -20.16
C ILE A 19 -5.46 12.95 -18.76
N GLN A 20 -6.66 13.24 -18.25
CA GLN A 20 -7.10 12.75 -16.93
C GLN A 20 -7.20 11.22 -16.89
N ILE A 21 -7.73 10.59 -17.96
CA ILE A 21 -7.78 9.13 -18.09
C ILE A 21 -6.36 8.54 -18.11
N LEU A 22 -5.43 9.14 -18.87
CA LEU A 22 -4.06 8.64 -18.97
C LEU A 22 -3.34 8.67 -17.60
N PHE A 23 -3.58 9.72 -16.80
CA PHE A 23 -3.02 9.84 -15.45
C PHE A 23 -3.55 8.76 -14.50
N GLN A 24 -4.83 8.42 -14.59
CA GLN A 24 -5.44 7.35 -13.79
C GLN A 24 -4.94 5.96 -14.21
N ILE A 25 -4.77 5.70 -15.50
CA ILE A 25 -4.20 4.44 -16.00
C ILE A 25 -2.76 4.28 -15.50
N ASN A 26 -1.95 5.35 -15.56
CA ASN A 26 -0.55 5.28 -15.12
C ASN A 26 -0.41 5.06 -13.60
N LYS A 27 -1.38 5.55 -12.81
CA LYS A 27 -1.45 5.29 -11.37
C LYS A 27 -1.80 3.84 -11.05
N ASN A 28 -2.63 3.21 -11.89
CA ASN A 28 -3.02 1.81 -11.73
C ASN A 28 -2.02 0.81 -12.37
N SER A 29 -1.13 1.26 -13.26
CA SER A 29 -0.09 0.40 -13.86
C SER A 29 1.16 0.21 -12.99
N ASN A 30 1.18 0.75 -11.77
CA ASN A 30 2.12 0.32 -10.72
C ASN A 30 1.62 -0.92 -9.94
N LEU A 31 0.61 -1.61 -10.45
CA LEU A 31 0.39 -3.02 -10.12
C LEU A 31 1.47 -3.83 -10.85
N ASN A 32 2.48 -4.24 -10.09
CA ASN A 32 3.52 -5.18 -10.51
C ASN A 32 2.89 -6.37 -11.23
N ILE A 33 2.94 -6.34 -12.56
CA ILE A 33 2.80 -7.53 -13.40
C ILE A 33 4.07 -8.32 -13.13
N GLU A 34 4.02 -9.27 -12.18
CA GLU A 34 4.95 -10.39 -12.12
C GLU A 34 4.74 -11.16 -13.43
N LYS A 35 5.50 -10.74 -14.45
CA LYS A 35 5.54 -11.41 -15.74
C LYS A 35 6.41 -12.65 -15.52
N ASP A 36 5.78 -13.76 -15.16
CA ASP A 36 6.40 -15.08 -15.18
C ASP A 36 6.85 -15.40 -16.61
N SER A 37 8.07 -14.98 -16.96
CA SER A 37 8.82 -15.60 -18.04
C SER A 37 9.49 -16.83 -17.45
N ASN A 38 8.79 -17.96 -17.55
CA ASN A 38 9.35 -19.30 -17.42
C ASN A 38 10.67 -19.39 -18.19
N ASN A 39 11.76 -19.59 -17.46
CA ASN A 39 12.84 -20.54 -17.74
C ASN A 39 14.02 -20.15 -16.85
N ASP A 40 14.16 -20.78 -15.68
CA ASP A 40 15.36 -21.56 -15.44
C ASP A 40 15.22 -22.47 -14.24
N VAL A 41 15.53 -23.74 -14.52
CA VAL A 41 15.60 -24.85 -13.60
C VAL A 41 16.79 -24.61 -12.67
N SER A 42 16.56 -24.03 -11.50
CA SER A 42 17.42 -24.30 -10.36
C SER A 42 16.62 -24.44 -9.08
N GLN A 43 16.78 -25.63 -8.54
CA GLN A 43 16.23 -26.19 -7.32
C GLN A 43 16.79 -25.43 -6.10
N PHE A 44 16.18 -24.29 -5.75
CA PHE A 44 16.37 -23.64 -4.46
C PHE A 44 15.00 -23.49 -3.80
N ASN A 45 14.80 -24.23 -2.71
CA ASN A 45 13.63 -24.17 -1.85
C ASN A 45 13.67 -22.90 -0.98
N ASP A 46 13.91 -21.74 -1.61
CA ASP A 46 13.71 -20.46 -0.96
C ASP A 46 12.20 -20.28 -0.86
N LYS A 47 11.63 -20.54 0.32
CA LYS A 47 10.26 -20.14 0.61
C LYS A 47 10.19 -18.65 0.24
N LYS A 48 9.44 -18.33 -0.83
CA LYS A 48 9.25 -16.95 -1.29
C LYS A 48 8.74 -16.17 -0.09
N LYS A 49 9.61 -15.34 0.49
CA LYS A 49 9.21 -14.46 1.57
C LYS A 49 8.39 -13.32 1.00
N TYR A 50 7.30 -12.99 1.66
CA TYR A 50 6.41 -11.91 1.23
C TYR A 50 6.09 -10.99 2.39
N LEU A 51 5.75 -9.74 2.05
CA LEU A 51 5.39 -8.71 3.02
C LEU A 51 3.87 -8.64 3.14
N VAL A 52 3.38 -8.64 4.38
CA VAL A 52 1.95 -8.49 4.71
C VAL A 52 1.75 -7.15 5.41
N GLU A 53 0.76 -6.38 4.95
CA GLU A 53 0.34 -5.16 5.64
C GLU A 53 -0.52 -5.53 6.85
N CYS A 54 -0.10 -5.09 8.03
CA CYS A 54 -0.84 -5.29 9.28
C CYS A 54 -1.34 -3.95 9.81
N LYS A 55 -2.63 -3.86 10.14
CA LYS A 55 -3.29 -2.61 10.56
C LYS A 55 -3.39 -2.50 12.06
N LEU A 56 -3.08 -1.32 12.60
CA LEU A 56 -3.22 -1.04 14.03
C LEU A 56 -4.70 -1.14 14.43
N PHE A 57 -5.00 -1.98 15.41
CA PHE A 57 -6.36 -2.09 15.97
C PHE A 57 -6.42 -1.74 17.44
N ASN A 58 -5.29 -1.76 18.16
CA ASN A 58 -5.25 -1.37 19.56
C ASN A 58 -3.87 -0.81 19.95
N GLU A 59 -3.89 0.12 20.91
CA GLU A 59 -2.71 0.71 21.52
C GLU A 59 -2.91 0.76 23.04
N ILE A 60 -1.92 0.27 23.79
CA ILE A 60 -1.90 0.35 25.25
C ILE A 60 -0.67 1.14 25.68
N ILE A 61 -0.86 2.14 26.55
CA ILE A 61 0.24 2.91 27.15
C ILE A 61 0.30 2.62 28.65
N ASP A 62 1.42 2.10 29.14
CA ASP A 62 1.68 1.86 30.55
C ASP A 62 2.98 2.53 31.00
N ARG A 63 2.86 3.74 31.57
CA ARG A 63 3.99 4.54 32.07
C ARG A 63 4.68 3.95 33.30
N LYS A 64 4.17 2.85 33.85
CA LYS A 64 4.78 2.16 35.00
C LYS A 64 5.86 1.17 34.57
N LYS A 65 5.93 0.81 33.27
CA LYS A 65 6.87 -0.19 32.73
C LYS A 65 7.79 0.45 31.69
N ILE A 66 8.98 0.84 32.13
CA ILE A 66 9.99 1.56 31.33
C ILE A 66 10.34 0.83 30.03
N ASP A 67 10.36 -0.50 30.03
CA ASP A 67 10.78 -1.26 28.84
C ASP A 67 9.65 -1.42 27.80
N ASN A 68 8.38 -1.32 28.21
CA ASN A 68 7.20 -1.56 27.37
C ASN A 68 6.14 -0.47 27.58
N GLU A 69 6.57 0.78 27.56
CA GLU A 69 5.71 1.93 27.85
C GLU A 69 4.52 2.04 26.89
N ARG A 70 4.69 1.56 25.66
CA ARG A 70 3.65 1.54 24.62
C ARG A 70 3.65 0.19 23.91
N GLN A 71 2.47 -0.40 23.78
CA GLN A 71 2.24 -1.69 23.12
C GLN A 71 1.29 -1.46 21.95
N CYS A 72 1.74 -1.75 20.74
CA CYS A 72 0.99 -1.59 19.50
C CYS A 72 0.53 -2.97 19.01
N TYR A 73 -0.76 -3.14 18.79
CA TYR A 73 -1.34 -4.39 18.32
C TYR A 73 -1.83 -4.22 16.88
N TYR A 74 -1.29 -5.03 15.98
CA TYR A 74 -1.58 -5.01 14.55
C TYR A 74 -2.25 -6.31 14.12
N SER A 75 -3.28 -6.21 13.28
CA SER A 75 -3.94 -7.35 12.66
C SER A 75 -3.45 -7.48 11.22
N CYS A 76 -2.80 -8.60 10.91
CA CYS A 76 -2.31 -8.95 9.57
C CYS A 76 -3.36 -9.77 8.80
N SER A 77 -4.26 -10.46 9.51
CA SER A 77 -5.45 -11.13 8.99
C SER A 77 -6.47 -11.35 10.13
N GLU A 78 -7.62 -11.97 9.86
CA GLU A 78 -8.67 -12.21 10.89
C GLU A 78 -8.17 -13.00 12.11
N GLU A 79 -7.20 -13.89 11.92
CA GLU A 79 -6.68 -14.78 12.98
C GLU A 79 -5.21 -14.48 13.36
N ASP A 80 -4.60 -13.46 12.76
CA ASP A 80 -3.16 -13.22 12.85
C ASP A 80 -2.87 -11.81 13.36
N ASN A 81 -2.27 -11.75 14.55
CA ASN A 81 -2.00 -10.51 15.25
C ASN A 81 -0.54 -10.43 15.68
N VAL A 82 0.06 -9.27 15.46
CA VAL A 82 1.44 -8.94 15.82
C VAL A 82 1.42 -7.87 16.90
N ARG A 83 2.28 -8.02 17.91
CA ARG A 83 2.50 -7.02 18.95
C ARG A 83 3.88 -6.43 18.80
N VAL A 84 3.96 -5.11 18.80
CA VAL A 84 5.21 -4.34 18.80
C VAL A 84 5.26 -3.50 20.06
N ASP A 85 6.30 -3.69 20.86
CA ASP A 85 6.57 -2.87 22.03
C ASP A 85 7.49 -1.71 21.64
N THR A 86 7.19 -0.53 22.16
CA THR A 86 7.86 0.72 21.83
C THR A 86 7.89 1.64 23.06
N SER A 87 8.79 2.63 23.08
CA SER A 87 8.79 3.65 24.12
C SER A 87 7.69 4.69 23.88
N ILE A 88 7.36 5.50 24.89
CA ILE A 88 6.30 6.50 24.77
C ILE A 88 6.60 7.57 23.71
N ALA A 89 7.89 7.78 23.39
CA ALA A 89 8.37 8.75 22.42
C ALA A 89 8.11 8.32 20.97
N PHE A 90 7.89 7.03 20.71
CA PHE A 90 7.63 6.50 19.37
C PHE A 90 6.19 6.00 19.28
N PRO A 91 5.25 6.81 18.74
CA PRO A 91 3.86 6.43 18.61
C PRO A 91 3.68 5.26 17.64
N CYS A 92 2.62 4.47 17.85
CA CYS A 92 2.27 3.38 16.95
C CYS A 92 2.02 3.92 15.54
N GLN A 93 2.57 3.23 14.53
CA GLN A 93 2.24 3.55 13.15
C GLN A 93 0.83 3.02 12.84
N PRO A 94 0.09 3.64 11.90
CA PRO A 94 -1.22 3.13 11.53
C PRO A 94 -1.18 1.74 10.89
N PHE A 95 -0.04 1.38 10.28
CA PHE A 95 0.22 0.06 9.72
C PHE A 95 1.71 -0.29 9.78
N ILE A 96 2.02 -1.58 9.71
CA ILE A 96 3.39 -2.12 9.55
C ILE A 96 3.41 -3.14 8.41
N LEU A 97 4.61 -3.43 7.91
CA LEU A 97 4.85 -4.53 6.98
C LEU A 97 5.60 -5.64 7.72
N GLU A 98 5.02 -6.84 7.75
CA GLU A 98 5.60 -8.02 8.39
C GLU A 98 6.08 -9.01 7.32
N GLU A 99 7.32 -9.48 7.43
CA GLU A 99 7.91 -10.50 6.53
C GLU A 99 7.50 -11.91 6.97
N ARG A 100 7.03 -12.74 6.04
CA ARG A 100 6.55 -14.12 6.28
C ARG A 100 7.31 -15.16 5.47
#